data_AF-A3MWR3-F1
#
_entry.id   AF-A3MWR3-F1
#
_cell.length_a   1.000
_cell.length_b   1.000
_cell.length_c   1.000
_cell.angle_alpha   90.00
_cell.angle_beta   90.00
_cell.angle_gamma   90.00
#
_symmetry.space_group_name_H-M   'P 1'
#
loop_
_entity.id
_entity.type
_entity.pdbx_description
1 polymer ?
#
loop_
_entity_poly.entity_id
_entity_poly.type
_entity_poly.pdbx_seq_one_letter_code
_entity_poly.pdbx_strand_id
1 'polypeptide(L)'
;MDIVGILRRGDPREIREALAEVHRQKSFSLADSEYFREELKNAARYHAYHIALMSVILPEVEVDEDSVTGLDYRLAKAFKEAAQRCQGLSIAVEDEFFKMVVEELDALLRSLCAQPSVNSV
;
A
#
# COMPACT_ATOMS: atom_id res chain seq x y z
N MET A 1 4.08 11.93 6.59
CA MET A 1 2.66 11.98 6.19
C MET A 1 1.90 10.90 6.95
N ASP A 2 0.72 11.21 7.49
CA ASP A 2 -0.11 10.25 8.25
C ASP A 2 -0.96 9.38 7.31
N ILE A 3 -0.35 8.36 6.70
CA ILE A 3 -1.02 7.43 5.78
C ILE A 3 -2.17 6.69 6.48
N VAL A 4 -1.96 6.25 7.72
CA VAL A 4 -2.97 5.50 8.48
C VAL A 4 -4.22 6.35 8.70
N GLY A 5 -4.05 7.61 9.12
CA GLY A 5 -5.16 8.54 9.28
C GLY A 5 -5.90 8.84 7.98
N ILE A 6 -5.16 9.02 6.87
CA ILE A 6 -5.75 9.25 5.54
C ILE A 6 -6.59 8.04 5.10
N LEU A 7 -6.04 6.83 5.20
CA LEU A 7 -6.73 5.59 4.84
C LEU A 7 -7.97 5.34 5.70
N ARG A 8 -7.91 5.65 7.01
CA ARG A 8 -9.08 5.55 7.91
C ARG A 8 -10.20 6.50 7.54
N ARG A 9 -9.88 7.75 7.17
CA ARG A 9 -10.87 8.74 6.73
C ARG A 9 -11.49 8.36 5.39
N GLY A 10 -10.68 7.80 4.48
CA GLY A 10 -11.13 7.36 3.16
C GLY A 10 -11.63 8.49 2.26
N ASP A 11 -11.29 9.75 2.56
CA ASP A 11 -11.70 10.91 1.77
C ASP A 11 -11.05 10.83 0.37
N PRO A 12 -11.82 10.77 -0.73
CA PRO A 12 -11.25 10.56 -2.06
C PRO A 12 -10.31 11.69 -2.53
N ARG A 13 -10.48 12.92 -2.05
CA ARG A 13 -9.58 14.04 -2.37
C ARG A 13 -8.26 13.88 -1.63
N GLU A 14 -8.30 13.63 -0.32
CA GLU A 14 -7.08 13.39 0.48
C GLU A 14 -6.30 12.19 -0.05
N ILE A 15 -6.99 11.11 -0.44
CA ILE A 15 -6.37 9.92 -1.02
C ILE A 15 -5.63 10.26 -2.32
N ARG A 16 -6.24 11.06 -3.21
CA ARG A 16 -5.61 11.46 -4.48
C ARG A 16 -4.39 12.37 -4.27
N GLU A 17 -4.48 13.31 -3.35
CA GLU A 17 -3.35 14.19 -2.99
C GLU A 17 -2.20 13.37 -2.39
N ALA A 18 -2.53 12.44 -1.48
CA ALA A 18 -1.57 11.53 -0.88
C ALA A 18 -0.92 10.61 -1.93
N LEU A 19 -1.70 10.07 -2.88
CA LEU A 19 -1.17 9.24 -3.97
C LEU A 19 -0.14 9.99 -4.81
N ALA A 20 -0.42 11.23 -5.20
CA ALA A 20 0.51 12.04 -5.98
C ALA A 20 1.81 12.33 -5.22
N GLU A 21 1.73 12.58 -3.91
CA GLU A 21 2.91 12.77 -3.06
C GLU A 21 3.72 11.48 -2.90
N VAL A 22 3.06 10.37 -2.54
CA VAL A 22 3.73 9.06 -2.39
C VAL A 22 4.35 8.61 -3.69
N HIS A 23 3.69 8.84 -4.83
CA HIS A 23 4.24 8.49 -6.14
C HIS A 23 5.56 9.21 -6.39
N ARG A 24 5.63 10.52 -6.07
CA ARG A 24 6.88 11.28 -6.16
C ARG A 24 7.95 10.71 -5.24
N GLN A 25 7.64 10.49 -3.96
CA GLN A 25 8.58 9.95 -2.97
C GLN A 25 9.12 8.57 -3.39
N LYS A 26 8.23 7.71 -3.88
CA LYS A 26 8.59 6.39 -4.42
C LYS A 26 9.57 6.50 -5.58
N SER A 27 9.29 7.35 -6.56
CA SER A 27 10.16 7.53 -7.72
C SER A 27 11.56 8.01 -7.32
N PHE A 28 11.65 8.92 -6.35
CA PHE A 28 12.93 9.37 -5.82
C PHE A 28 13.70 8.22 -5.14
N SER A 29 13.09 7.52 -4.18
CA SER A 29 13.78 6.41 -3.48
C SER A 29 14.16 5.27 -4.41
N LEU A 30 13.36 4.96 -5.44
CA LEU A 30 13.73 3.95 -6.44
C LEU A 30 14.96 4.38 -7.23
N ALA A 31 15.03 5.63 -7.68
CA ALA A 31 16.19 6.15 -8.41
C ALA A 31 17.47 6.11 -7.54
N ASP A 32 17.37 6.44 -6.26
CA ASP A 32 18.51 6.47 -5.34
C ASP A 32 18.88 5.08 -4.78
N SER A 33 18.01 4.08 -4.91
CA SER A 33 18.25 2.71 -4.41
C SER A 33 19.42 2.00 -5.10
N GLU A 34 19.79 2.41 -6.29
CA GLU A 34 21.01 1.94 -6.99
C GLU A 34 22.29 2.32 -6.24
N TYR A 35 22.23 3.37 -5.42
CA TYR A 35 23.37 3.95 -4.71
C TYR A 35 23.32 3.69 -3.20
N PHE A 36 22.11 3.61 -2.62
CA PHE A 36 21.91 3.47 -1.18
C PHE A 36 20.93 2.35 -0.84
N ARG A 37 21.41 1.31 -0.13
CA ARG A 37 20.57 0.17 0.29
C ARG A 37 19.40 0.57 1.21
N GLU A 38 19.53 1.67 1.93
CA GLU A 38 18.44 2.20 2.77
C GLU A 38 17.28 2.73 1.93
N GLU A 39 17.58 3.27 0.75
CA GLU A 39 16.56 3.77 -0.17
C GLU A 39 15.74 2.64 -0.80
N LEU A 40 16.26 1.41 -0.89
CA LEU A 40 15.46 0.26 -1.27
C LEU A 40 14.34 -0.04 -0.26
N LYS A 41 14.61 0.14 1.05
CA LYS A 41 13.59 -0.01 2.10
C LYS A 41 12.57 1.14 2.04
N ASN A 42 13.02 2.37 1.81
CA ASN A 42 12.13 3.52 1.64
C ASN A 42 11.24 3.34 0.40
N ALA A 43 11.81 2.89 -0.71
CA ALA A 43 11.07 2.57 -1.92
C ALA A 43 9.99 1.51 -1.66
N ALA A 44 10.32 0.42 -0.95
CA ALA A 44 9.36 -0.61 -0.59
C ALA A 44 8.21 -0.05 0.27
N ARG A 45 8.53 0.78 1.27
CA ARG A 45 7.53 1.44 2.12
C ARG A 45 6.63 2.39 1.33
N TYR A 46 7.19 3.23 0.47
CA TYR A 46 6.41 4.15 -0.35
C TYR A 46 5.57 3.40 -1.40
N HIS A 47 6.08 2.29 -1.94
CA HIS A 47 5.31 1.43 -2.84
C HIS A 47 4.14 0.75 -2.11
N ALA A 48 4.35 0.28 -0.87
CA ALA A 48 3.26 -0.23 -0.02
C ALA A 48 2.20 0.85 0.25
N TYR A 49 2.61 2.09 0.58
CA TYR A 49 1.67 3.20 0.76
C TYR A 49 0.90 3.52 -0.53
N HIS A 50 1.57 3.49 -1.67
CA HIS A 50 0.95 3.71 -2.97
C HIS A 50 -0.14 2.67 -3.24
N ILE A 51 0.16 1.38 -3.04
CA ILE A 51 -0.79 0.27 -3.21
C ILE A 51 -1.98 0.41 -2.24
N ALA A 52 -1.72 0.71 -0.97
CA ALA A 52 -2.77 0.86 0.04
C ALA A 52 -3.71 2.04 -0.27
N LEU A 53 -3.18 3.16 -0.74
CA LEU A 53 -4.01 4.30 -1.15
C LEU A 53 -4.79 4.00 -2.44
N MET A 54 -4.16 3.32 -3.41
CA MET A 54 -4.84 2.83 -4.60
C MET A 54 -6.03 1.95 -4.23
N SER A 55 -5.90 1.09 -3.21
CA SER A 55 -6.94 0.14 -2.83
C SER A 55 -8.29 0.79 -2.46
N VAL A 56 -8.27 2.06 -2.08
CA VAL A 56 -9.46 2.85 -1.73
C VAL A 56 -10.19 3.35 -2.98
N ILE A 57 -9.44 3.71 -4.03
CA ILE A 57 -9.96 4.33 -5.25
C ILE A 57 -9.84 3.46 -6.50
N LEU A 58 -9.48 2.18 -6.33
CA LEU A 58 -9.40 1.18 -7.40
C LEU A 58 -10.67 1.24 -8.26
N PRO A 59 -10.57 1.59 -9.56
CA PRO A 59 -11.68 1.35 -10.47
C PRO A 59 -11.86 -0.16 -10.63
N GLU A 60 -13.10 -0.64 -10.72
CA GLU A 60 -13.38 -2.04 -11.05
C GLU A 60 -13.05 -2.27 -12.53
N VAL A 61 -11.78 -2.59 -12.80
CA VAL A 61 -11.28 -2.90 -14.15
C VAL A 61 -10.59 -4.25 -14.16
N GLU A 62 -10.73 -4.99 -15.26
CA GLU A 62 -9.91 -6.17 -15.51
C GLU A 62 -8.50 -5.71 -15.89
N VAL A 63 -7.50 -6.16 -15.13
CA VAL A 63 -6.08 -5.89 -15.38
C VAL A 63 -5.42 -7.22 -15.69
N ASP A 64 -4.50 -7.23 -16.66
CA ASP A 64 -3.62 -8.37 -16.91
C ASP A 64 -2.78 -8.66 -15.66
N GLU A 65 -3.06 -9.78 -15.00
CA GLU A 65 -2.53 -10.16 -13.68
C GLU A 65 -1.02 -10.41 -13.68
N ASP A 66 -0.45 -10.72 -14.85
CA ASP A 66 0.96 -11.02 -15.06
C ASP A 66 1.80 -9.77 -15.41
N SER A 67 1.16 -8.62 -15.59
CA SER A 67 1.86 -7.34 -15.74
C SER A 67 2.32 -6.79 -14.38
N VAL A 68 3.35 -5.94 -14.36
CA VAL A 68 3.77 -5.21 -13.13
C VAL A 68 2.60 -4.40 -12.56
N THR A 69 1.81 -3.79 -13.44
CA THR A 69 0.54 -3.11 -13.08
C THR A 69 -0.49 -4.09 -12.50
N GLY A 70 -0.50 -5.34 -12.97
CA GLY A 70 -1.32 -6.44 -12.47
C GLY A 70 -0.94 -6.87 -11.05
N LEU A 71 0.35 -6.91 -10.72
CA LEU A 71 0.79 -7.23 -9.37
C LEU A 71 0.39 -6.14 -8.36
N ASP A 72 0.58 -4.86 -8.70
CA ASP A 72 0.11 -3.75 -7.87
C ASP A 72 -1.41 -3.81 -7.65
N TYR A 73 -2.17 -4.13 -8.71
CA TYR A 73 -3.63 -4.29 -8.63
C TYR A 73 -4.04 -5.47 -7.74
N ARG A 74 -3.39 -6.64 -7.90
CA ARG A 74 -3.63 -7.83 -7.05
C ARG A 74 -3.32 -7.54 -5.59
N LEU A 75 -2.21 -6.87 -5.30
CA LEU A 75 -1.83 -6.46 -3.95
C LEU A 75 -2.82 -5.46 -3.37
N ALA A 76 -3.27 -4.48 -4.16
CA ALA A 76 -4.26 -3.50 -3.71
C ALA A 76 -5.61 -4.17 -3.39
N LYS A 77 -6.06 -5.12 -4.23
CA LYS A 77 -7.28 -5.91 -3.96
C LYS A 77 -7.14 -6.76 -2.70
N ALA A 78 -6.04 -7.52 -2.58
CA ALA A 78 -5.77 -8.35 -1.41
C ALA A 78 -5.69 -7.50 -0.12
N PHE A 79 -5.05 -6.34 -0.18
CA PHE A 79 -4.97 -5.41 0.94
C PHE A 79 -6.35 -4.87 1.33
N LYS A 80 -7.19 -4.48 0.36
CA LYS A 80 -8.57 -4.04 0.60
C LYS A 80 -9.38 -5.11 1.34
N GLU A 81 -9.32 -6.36 0.86
CA GLU A 81 -10.03 -7.50 1.47
C GLU A 81 -9.51 -7.79 2.89
N ALA A 82 -8.19 -7.78 3.07
CA ALA A 82 -7.55 -8.03 4.36
C ALA A 82 -7.86 -6.91 5.37
N ALA A 83 -7.86 -5.65 4.94
CA ALA A 83 -8.24 -4.50 5.76
C ALA A 83 -9.70 -4.54 6.20
N GLN A 84 -10.62 -4.95 5.32
CA GLN A 84 -12.04 -5.11 5.65
C GLN A 84 -12.26 -6.19 6.73
N ARG A 85 -11.42 -7.22 6.77
CA ARG A 85 -11.53 -8.34 7.71
C ARG A 85 -10.58 -8.24 8.90
N CYS A 86 -9.69 -7.25 8.91
CA CYS A 86 -8.55 -7.15 9.81
C CYS A 86 -7.78 -8.47 9.98
N GLN A 87 -7.46 -9.09 8.84
CA GLN A 87 -6.66 -10.32 8.75
C GLN A 87 -5.30 -10.02 8.10
N GLY A 88 -4.33 -10.93 8.24
CA GLY A 88 -3.03 -10.77 7.59
C GLY A 88 -3.12 -10.86 6.06
N LEU A 89 -2.15 -10.27 5.37
CA LEU A 89 -2.11 -10.30 3.91
C LEU A 89 -1.66 -11.69 3.41
N SER A 90 -2.57 -12.44 2.77
CA SER A 90 -2.30 -13.79 2.27
C SER A 90 -2.02 -13.78 0.77
N ILE A 91 -0.85 -13.26 0.36
CA ILE A 91 -0.40 -13.25 -1.04
C ILE A 91 1.06 -13.67 -1.14
N ALA A 92 1.34 -14.59 -2.06
CA ALA A 92 2.71 -15.02 -2.37
C ALA A 92 3.27 -14.18 -3.52
N VAL A 93 4.49 -13.68 -3.34
CA VAL A 93 5.25 -12.94 -4.35
C VAL A 93 6.66 -13.51 -4.42
N GLU A 94 7.17 -13.72 -5.64
CA GLU A 94 8.50 -14.32 -5.85
C GLU A 94 9.61 -13.27 -5.81
N ASP A 95 9.33 -12.08 -6.31
CA ASP A 95 10.27 -10.96 -6.37
C ASP A 95 10.63 -10.42 -4.97
N GLU A 96 11.94 -10.27 -4.71
CA GLU A 96 12.46 -9.86 -3.39
C GLU A 96 12.03 -8.45 -2.98
N PHE A 97 11.95 -7.50 -3.93
CA PHE A 97 11.46 -6.16 -3.62
C PHE A 97 9.99 -6.23 -3.21
N PHE A 98 9.17 -6.99 -3.94
CA PHE A 98 7.76 -7.17 -3.59
C PHE A 98 7.54 -7.91 -2.28
N LYS A 99 8.44 -8.80 -1.85
CA LYS A 99 8.39 -9.37 -0.49
C LYS A 99 8.50 -8.28 0.57
N MET A 100 9.43 -7.34 0.40
CA MET A 100 9.56 -6.18 1.30
C MET A 100 8.32 -5.28 1.26
N VAL A 101 7.72 -5.08 0.08
CA VAL A 101 6.46 -4.35 -0.07
C VAL A 101 5.33 -5.04 0.71
N VAL A 102 5.22 -6.36 0.62
CA VAL A 102 4.21 -7.16 1.34
C VAL A 102 4.40 -7.04 2.86
N GLU A 103 5.64 -7.07 3.35
CA GLU A 103 5.94 -6.87 4.77
C GLU A 103 5.50 -5.47 5.27
N GLU A 104 5.78 -4.43 4.49
CA GLU A 104 5.37 -3.06 4.82
C GLU A 104 3.83 -2.88 4.71
N LEU A 105 3.17 -3.55 3.75
CA LEU A 105 1.70 -3.62 3.67
C LEU A 105 1.11 -4.29 4.91
N ASP A 106 1.66 -5.42 5.36
CA ASP A 106 1.16 -6.11 6.55
C ASP A 106 1.40 -5.29 7.83
N ALA A 107 2.53 -4.57 7.92
CA ALA A 107 2.78 -3.62 9.01
C ALA A 107 1.77 -2.45 9.02
N LEU A 108 1.43 -1.92 7.84
CA LEU A 108 0.42 -0.88 7.69
C LEU A 108 -0.97 -1.40 8.07
N LEU A 109 -1.31 -2.62 7.64
CA LEU A 109 -2.56 -3.29 7.94
C LEU A 109 -2.76 -3.50 9.44
N ARG A 110 -1.72 -3.99 10.14
CA ARG A 110 -1.72 -4.08 11.60
C ARG A 110 -1.95 -2.72 12.24
N SER A 111 -1.30 -1.66 11.74
CA SER A 111 -1.48 -0.30 12.26
C SER A 111 -2.90 0.24 12.04
N LEU A 112 -3.51 -0.06 10.89
CA LEU A 112 -4.90 0.29 10.60
C LEU A 112 -5.87 -0.39 11.56
N CYS A 113 -5.65 -1.69 11.83
CA CYS A 113 -6.52 -2.55 12.64
C CYS A 113 -6.21 -2.56 14.16
N ALA A 114 -5.09 -1.99 14.60
CA ALA A 114 -4.65 -2.06 16.01
C ALA A 114 -5.40 -1.15 17.00
N GLN A 115 -6.48 -0.46 16.61
CA GLN A 115 -7.28 0.34 17.55
C GLN A 115 -8.79 0.12 17.42
N PRO A 116 -9.53 0.21 18.54
CA PRO A 116 -10.84 -0.38 18.68
C PRO A 116 -11.91 0.48 18.01
N SER A 117 -12.96 -0.18 17.53
CA SER A 117 -14.24 0.43 17.19
C SER A 117 -14.72 1.34 18.33
N VAL A 118 -14.50 2.65 18.19
CA VAL A 118 -15.23 3.64 18.98
C VAL A 118 -16.60 3.75 18.32
N ASN A 119 -17.55 2.91 18.75
CA ASN A 119 -19.00 3.16 18.73
C ASN A 119 -19.74 2.04 19.47
N SER A 120 -19.73 2.15 20.80
CA SER A 120 -20.72 1.56 21.70
C SER A 120 -21.02 2.57 22.80
N VAL A 121 -21.76 3.62 22.50
CA VAL A 121 -22.67 4.33 23.43
C VAL A 121 -23.83 4.89 22.61
#